data_AF-A0A672PJH8-F1
#
_entry.id   AF-A0A672PJH8-F1
#
_cell.length_a   1.000
_cell.length_b   1.000
_cell.length_c   1.000
_cell.angle_alpha   90.00
_cell.angle_beta   90.00
_cell.angle_gamma   90.00
#
_symmetry.space_group_name_H-M   'P 1'
#
loop_
_entity.id
_entity.type
_entity.pdbx_description
1 polymer ?
#
loop_
_entity_poly.entity_id
_entity_poly.type
_entity_poly.pdbx_seq_one_letter_code
_entity_poly.pdbx_strand_id
1 'polypeptide(L)'
;QVLASCSFDRTAIVWEEIVGESNDKQRGQSHWIKRTTLVDSRTSVTDVKFAPKHMGLMLTTCSADGVVRIYEAPDVMNLSQWSLQHEISSKLSCSCISWNPSSSRAHAPMIAVGSDDSNVTYGGKVQIYEYNEVTRKYAKAETLMTVTDAVHDIAFAPNLGRSFHVLAIATKDVRIFKLVPLRKDSSSSAPTKFEVQVLAQFDSHNSQVWRVSWNITSTLLASSGDDGCVRLWKANYMDNWKCTGILKGDGSPVSGQPGALSGVLGSATAQSALNGATGR
;
A
#
# COMPACT_ATOMS: atom_id res chain seq x y z
N GLN A 1 15.23 10.75 9.22
CA GLN A 1 14.18 9.90 8.61
C GLN A 1 14.60 9.47 7.21
N VAL A 2 13.99 8.42 6.64
CA VAL A 2 14.28 7.98 5.25
C VAL A 2 12.99 8.03 4.43
N LEU A 3 13.07 8.56 3.21
CA LEU A 3 11.98 8.64 2.25
C LEU A 3 12.43 8.02 0.93
N ALA A 4 11.51 7.37 0.23
CA ALA A 4 11.74 6.91 -1.14
C ALA A 4 10.70 7.53 -2.07
N SER A 5 11.12 7.87 -3.29
CA SER A 5 10.25 8.37 -4.35
C SER A 5 10.53 7.63 -5.65
N CYS A 6 9.51 7.34 -6.44
CA CYS A 6 9.62 6.82 -7.81
C CYS A 6 9.10 7.83 -8.83
N SER A 7 9.50 7.67 -10.09
CA SER A 7 9.17 8.63 -11.15
C SER A 7 9.05 7.97 -12.52
N PHE A 8 8.34 8.67 -13.41
CA PHE A 8 8.21 8.30 -14.82
C PHE A 8 9.56 8.37 -15.57
N ASP A 9 10.54 9.09 -15.03
CA ASP A 9 11.92 9.17 -15.52
C ASP A 9 12.74 7.87 -15.34
N ARG A 10 12.08 6.78 -14.90
CA ARG A 10 12.64 5.43 -14.72
C ARG A 10 13.51 5.27 -13.48
N THR A 11 13.49 6.26 -12.58
CA THR A 11 14.31 6.22 -11.36
C THR A 11 13.47 6.03 -10.09
N ALA A 12 14.13 5.47 -9.08
CA ALA A 12 13.72 5.61 -7.69
C ALA A 12 14.84 6.27 -6.89
N ILE A 13 14.49 7.19 -6.00
CA ILE A 13 15.44 8.00 -5.24
C ILE A 13 15.22 7.76 -3.76
N VAL A 14 16.32 7.59 -3.01
CA VAL A 14 16.32 7.50 -1.55
C VAL A 14 16.82 8.81 -0.97
N TRP A 15 16.06 9.36 -0.04
CA TRP A 15 16.32 10.63 0.63
C TRP A 15 16.49 10.39 2.13
N GLU A 16 17.41 11.12 2.75
CA GLU A 16 17.56 11.17 4.19
C GLU A 16 17.28 12.57 4.70
N GLU A 17 16.43 12.65 5.72
CA GLU A 17 16.22 13.88 6.46
C GLU A 17 17.38 14.08 7.43
N ILE A 18 18.04 15.22 7.32
CA ILE A 18 19.01 15.71 8.29
C ILE A 18 18.36 16.85 9.08
N VAL A 19 18.40 16.70 10.39
CA VAL A 19 17.98 17.74 11.33
C VAL A 19 19.22 18.52 11.71
N GLY A 20 19.30 19.80 11.36
CA GLY A 20 20.44 20.63 11.71
C GLY A 20 20.50 20.91 13.21
N GLU A 21 21.61 20.57 13.85
CA GLU A 21 21.95 21.01 15.21
C GLU A 21 22.88 22.23 15.14
N SER A 22 22.41 23.46 14.88
CA SER A 22 23.20 24.66 15.23
C SER A 22 22.42 25.98 15.23
N ASN A 23 22.93 26.90 16.04
CA ASN A 23 22.44 28.24 16.33
C ASN A 23 22.21 29.13 15.09
N ASP A 24 21.18 29.97 15.24
CA ASP A 24 20.79 31.12 14.42
C ASP A 24 19.90 30.89 13.18
N LYS A 25 18.71 31.50 13.27
CA LYS A 25 17.71 31.84 12.22
C LYS A 25 17.04 30.74 11.38
N GLN A 26 17.51 29.49 11.36
CA GLN A 26 16.82 28.36 10.69
C GLN A 26 16.43 27.22 11.63
N ARG A 27 15.98 27.56 12.84
CA ARG A 27 15.45 26.59 13.81
C ARG A 27 14.24 25.85 13.19
N GLY A 28 14.37 24.54 13.00
CA GLY A 28 13.25 23.64 12.69
C GLY A 28 13.01 23.34 11.20
N GLN A 29 13.90 23.74 10.28
CA GLN A 29 13.79 23.31 8.89
C GLN A 29 14.58 22.02 8.66
N SER A 30 13.86 20.91 8.55
CA SER A 30 14.40 19.62 8.08
C SER A 30 14.87 19.76 6.64
N HIS A 31 16.11 19.36 6.32
CA HIS A 31 16.57 19.29 4.94
C HIS A 31 16.69 17.83 4.47
N TRP A 32 16.25 17.57 3.25
CA TRP A 32 16.29 16.24 2.64
C TRP A 32 17.49 16.14 1.71
N ILE A 33 18.40 15.23 2.03
CA ILE A 33 19.58 14.95 1.21
C ILE A 33 19.30 13.71 0.37
N LYS A 34 19.50 13.81 -0.93
CA LYS A 34 19.49 12.66 -1.84
C LYS A 34 20.69 11.76 -1.53
N ARG A 35 20.44 10.50 -1.14
CA ARG A 35 21.48 9.52 -0.81
C ARG A 35 21.86 8.63 -1.99
N THR A 36 20.87 8.19 -2.77
CA THR A 36 21.14 7.39 -3.97
C THR A 36 20.05 7.56 -5.02
N THR A 37 20.34 7.15 -6.25
CA THR A 37 19.40 7.08 -7.38
C THR A 37 19.51 5.69 -8.00
N LEU A 38 18.43 4.92 -7.90
CA LEU A 38 18.28 3.58 -8.47
C LEU A 38 17.81 3.72 -9.92
N VAL A 39 18.58 3.19 -10.86
CA VAL A 39 18.42 3.43 -12.31
C VAL A 39 18.28 2.14 -13.12
N ASP A 40 18.08 0.99 -12.48
CA ASP A 40 18.01 -0.31 -13.17
C ASP A 40 16.75 -0.49 -14.03
N SER A 41 15.71 0.30 -13.76
CA SER A 41 14.45 0.19 -14.51
C SER A 41 14.58 0.77 -15.91
N ARG A 42 14.07 0.05 -16.92
CA ARG A 42 14.13 0.46 -18.33
C ARG A 42 12.95 1.33 -18.74
N THR A 43 11.87 1.25 -17.98
CA THR A 43 10.63 2.01 -18.15
C THR A 43 10.27 2.74 -16.86
N SER A 44 9.20 3.53 -16.90
CA SER A 44 8.73 4.31 -15.75
C SER A 44 8.54 3.45 -14.51
N VAL A 45 8.97 3.95 -13.35
CA VAL A 45 8.75 3.30 -12.05
C VAL A 45 7.42 3.81 -11.50
N THR A 46 6.44 2.92 -11.37
CA THR A 46 5.04 3.26 -11.09
C THR A 46 4.73 3.25 -9.61
N ASP A 47 5.40 2.39 -8.82
CA ASP A 47 5.27 2.38 -7.37
C ASP A 47 6.59 2.02 -6.68
N VAL A 48 6.70 2.46 -5.43
CA VAL A 48 7.83 2.19 -4.54
C VAL A 48 7.33 1.96 -3.12
N LYS A 49 7.81 0.88 -2.47
CA LYS A 49 7.43 0.51 -1.10
C LYS A 49 8.62 -0.05 -0.33
N PHE A 50 8.82 0.43 0.89
CA PHE A 50 9.73 -0.23 1.84
C PHE A 50 9.16 -1.59 2.26
N ALA A 51 10.04 -2.56 2.44
CA ALA A 51 9.67 -3.85 3.01
C ALA A 51 9.34 -3.70 4.52
N PRO A 52 8.65 -4.68 5.13
CA PRO A 52 8.45 -4.73 6.56
C PRO A 52 9.77 -4.63 7.35
N LYS A 53 9.78 -3.83 8.42
CA LYS A 53 10.99 -3.50 9.21
C LYS A 53 11.81 -4.70 9.71
N HIS A 54 11.19 -5.87 9.90
CA HIS A 54 11.87 -7.07 10.38
C HIS A 54 12.71 -7.76 9.29
N MET A 55 12.58 -7.33 8.03
CA MET A 55 13.37 -7.82 6.89
C MET A 55 14.63 -6.99 6.65
N GLY A 56 14.91 -5.99 7.50
CA GLY A 56 15.97 -5.02 7.27
C GLY A 56 15.52 -3.85 6.40
N LEU A 57 16.48 -3.05 5.93
CA LEU A 57 16.21 -1.88 5.11
C LEU A 57 16.18 -2.28 3.62
N MET A 58 15.01 -2.72 3.18
CA MET A 58 14.76 -3.12 1.80
C MET A 58 13.74 -2.20 1.14
N LEU A 59 13.93 -1.95 -0.16
CA LEU A 59 13.08 -1.10 -0.99
C LEU A 59 12.64 -1.88 -2.22
N THR A 60 11.36 -1.86 -2.52
CA THR A 60 10.81 -2.49 -3.72
C THR A 60 10.29 -1.46 -4.68
N THR A 61 10.59 -1.63 -5.95
CA THR A 61 10.03 -0.83 -7.03
C THR A 61 9.30 -1.75 -8.01
N CYS A 62 8.24 -1.25 -8.63
CA CYS A 62 7.68 -1.86 -9.83
C CYS A 62 7.72 -0.89 -11.00
N SER A 63 7.78 -1.45 -12.19
CA SER A 63 7.87 -0.67 -13.42
C SER A 63 6.85 -1.14 -14.45
N ALA A 64 6.52 -0.24 -15.38
CA ALA A 64 5.59 -0.49 -16.47
C ALA A 64 6.04 -1.63 -17.42
N ASP A 65 7.33 -2.01 -17.42
CA ASP A 65 7.88 -3.18 -18.13
C ASP A 65 7.46 -4.53 -17.51
N GLY A 66 6.74 -4.50 -16.39
CA GLY A 66 6.30 -5.69 -15.69
C GLY A 66 7.38 -6.34 -14.84
N VAL A 67 8.39 -5.57 -14.43
CA VAL A 67 9.45 -6.04 -13.55
C VAL A 67 9.32 -5.41 -12.16
N VAL A 68 9.39 -6.24 -11.13
CA VAL A 68 9.51 -5.83 -9.73
C VAL A 68 10.95 -6.03 -9.27
N ARG A 69 11.56 -5.00 -8.71
CA ARG A 69 12.95 -5.01 -8.24
C ARG A 69 12.99 -4.80 -6.75
N ILE A 70 13.80 -5.59 -6.06
CA ILE A 70 13.99 -5.50 -4.61
C ILE A 70 15.44 -5.17 -4.34
N TYR A 71 15.65 -4.05 -3.65
CA TYR A 71 16.94 -3.53 -3.25
C TYR A 71 17.10 -3.66 -1.74
N GLU A 72 18.34 -3.85 -1.29
CA GLU A 72 18.70 -3.89 0.12
C GLU A 72 19.86 -2.94 0.37
N ALA A 73 19.78 -2.16 1.45
CA ALA A 73 20.90 -1.40 1.98
C ALA A 73 21.72 -2.30 2.91
N PRO A 74 22.92 -2.79 2.50
CA PRO A 74 23.70 -3.73 3.30
C PRO A 74 24.20 -3.11 4.61
N ASP A 75 24.45 -1.80 4.58
CA ASP A 75 24.82 -1.00 5.74
C ASP A 75 23.82 0.15 5.92
N VAL A 76 23.03 0.07 6.99
CA VAL A 76 22.03 1.08 7.35
C VAL A 76 22.65 2.43 7.72
N MET A 77 23.95 2.46 8.02
CA MET A 77 24.70 3.69 8.28
C MET A 77 25.15 4.37 6.98
N ASN A 78 25.17 3.64 5.86
CA ASN A 78 25.56 4.14 4.55
C ASN A 78 24.41 4.01 3.53
N LEU A 79 23.46 4.93 3.60
CA LEU A 79 22.29 4.97 2.72
C LEU A 79 22.59 5.28 1.24
N SER A 80 23.86 5.53 0.88
CA SER A 80 24.26 5.71 -0.52
C SER A 80 24.39 4.38 -1.28
N GLN A 81 24.55 3.26 -0.55
CA GLN A 81 24.76 1.95 -1.12
C GLN A 81 23.51 1.08 -1.00
N TRP A 82 22.98 0.70 -2.17
CA TRP A 82 21.82 -0.18 -2.29
C TRP A 82 22.16 -1.24 -3.33
N SER A 83 22.00 -2.50 -2.98
CA SER A 83 22.27 -3.64 -3.85
C SER A 83 20.96 -4.22 -4.36
N LEU A 84 20.88 -4.50 -5.66
CA LEU A 84 19.75 -5.21 -6.26
C LEU A 84 19.80 -6.69 -5.85
N GLN A 85 18.84 -7.12 -5.03
CA GLN A 85 18.75 -8.49 -4.52
C GLN A 85 17.93 -9.40 -5.43
N HIS A 86 16.79 -8.90 -5.91
CA HIS A 86 15.85 -9.70 -6.70
C HIS A 86 15.23 -8.91 -7.85
N GLU A 87 15.01 -9.64 -8.95
CA GLU A 87 14.24 -9.20 -10.09
C GLU A 87 13.13 -10.23 -10.36
N ILE A 88 11.88 -9.78 -10.38
CA ILE A 88 10.67 -10.61 -10.53
C ILE A 88 9.92 -10.16 -11.77
N SER A 89 9.67 -11.07 -12.70
CA SER A 89 8.94 -10.78 -13.95
C SER A 89 7.45 -11.12 -13.79
N SER A 90 6.61 -10.09 -13.70
CA SER A 90 5.14 -10.17 -13.61
C SER A 90 4.46 -10.57 -14.93
N LYS A 91 5.15 -10.35 -16.06
CA LYS A 91 4.64 -10.52 -17.44
C LYS A 91 3.53 -9.56 -17.85
N LEU A 92 3.02 -8.75 -16.92
CA LEU A 92 2.05 -7.68 -17.13
C LEU A 92 2.67 -6.36 -16.64
N SER A 93 2.26 -5.22 -17.20
CA SER A 93 2.69 -3.91 -16.68
C SER A 93 2.35 -3.80 -15.19
N CYS A 94 3.27 -3.32 -14.37
CA CYS A 94 3.00 -3.17 -12.94
C CYS A 94 2.56 -1.73 -12.66
N SER A 95 1.50 -1.57 -11.86
CA SER A 95 0.97 -0.27 -11.45
C SER A 95 1.13 0.01 -9.96
N CYS A 96 1.08 -1.03 -9.13
CA CYS A 96 1.08 -0.91 -7.68
C CYS A 96 1.65 -2.17 -7.01
N ILE A 97 2.23 -2.00 -5.82
CA ILE A 97 2.80 -3.07 -5.00
C ILE A 97 2.28 -2.98 -3.57
N SER A 98 2.04 -4.14 -2.95
CA SER A 98 1.86 -4.21 -1.50
C SER A 98 2.66 -5.36 -0.90
N TRP A 99 3.47 -5.05 0.11
CA TRP A 99 4.10 -6.05 0.96
C TRP A 99 3.07 -6.63 1.94
N ASN A 100 3.11 -7.93 2.17
CA ASN A 100 2.42 -8.52 3.31
C ASN A 100 3.13 -8.09 4.61
N PRO A 101 2.48 -7.31 5.50
CA PRO A 101 3.13 -6.75 6.68
C PRO A 101 3.30 -7.77 7.83
N SER A 102 2.89 -9.03 7.64
CA SER A 102 3.04 -10.09 8.64
C SER A 102 4.48 -10.17 9.14
N SER A 103 4.67 -10.07 10.46
CA SER A 103 5.97 -10.30 11.11
C SER A 103 6.11 -11.73 11.64
N SER A 104 5.14 -12.60 11.37
CA SER A 104 5.19 -14.00 11.79
C SER A 104 6.20 -14.76 10.94
N ARG A 105 7.17 -15.39 11.59
CA ARG A 105 8.13 -16.31 10.94
C ARG A 105 7.45 -17.56 10.35
N ALA A 106 6.18 -17.82 10.69
CA ALA A 106 5.41 -18.91 10.10
C ALA A 106 4.96 -18.62 8.66
N HIS A 107 5.04 -17.36 8.22
CA HIS A 107 4.70 -16.97 6.86
C HIS A 107 5.94 -16.44 6.16
N ALA A 108 6.23 -16.97 4.98
CA ALA A 108 7.29 -16.42 4.16
C ALA A 108 6.94 -14.98 3.72
N PRO A 109 7.96 -14.13 3.46
CA PRO A 109 7.73 -12.81 2.89
C PRO A 109 6.92 -12.88 1.59
N MET A 110 5.90 -12.03 1.49
CA MET A 110 5.00 -12.00 0.33
C MET A 110 4.81 -10.60 -0.20
N ILE A 111 4.63 -10.51 -1.51
CA ILE A 111 4.35 -9.27 -2.24
C ILE A 111 3.17 -9.52 -3.18
N ALA A 112 2.20 -8.62 -3.15
CA ALA A 112 1.15 -8.55 -4.16
C ALA A 112 1.54 -7.46 -5.16
N VAL A 113 1.28 -7.73 -6.45
CA VAL A 113 1.59 -6.82 -7.56
C VAL A 113 0.32 -6.68 -8.39
N GLY A 114 -0.11 -5.45 -8.61
CA GLY A 114 -1.25 -5.11 -9.46
C GLY A 114 -0.81 -4.61 -10.83
N SER A 115 -1.65 -4.85 -11.83
CA SER A 115 -1.48 -4.39 -13.20
C SER A 115 -2.62 -3.48 -13.64
N ASP A 116 -2.26 -2.36 -14.25
CA ASP A 116 -3.18 -1.42 -14.89
C ASP A 116 -3.40 -1.72 -16.39
N ASP A 117 -2.88 -2.85 -16.90
CA ASP A 117 -3.08 -3.24 -18.30
C ASP A 117 -4.58 -3.20 -18.61
N SER A 118 -4.96 -2.43 -19.62
CA SER A 118 -6.36 -2.26 -20.01
C SER A 118 -6.92 -3.46 -20.76
N ASN A 119 -6.06 -4.37 -21.23
CA ASN A 119 -6.47 -5.55 -21.97
C ASN A 119 -7.28 -6.50 -21.07
N VAL A 120 -8.56 -6.68 -21.40
CA VAL A 120 -9.50 -7.52 -20.63
C VAL A 120 -9.36 -9.00 -20.99
N THR A 121 -8.67 -9.32 -22.09
CA THR A 121 -8.41 -10.71 -22.52
C THR A 121 -7.54 -11.47 -21.51
N TYR A 122 -6.65 -10.75 -20.82
CA TYR A 122 -5.83 -11.29 -19.74
C TYR A 122 -6.55 -11.08 -18.40
N GLY A 123 -7.15 -12.15 -17.87
CA GLY A 123 -7.57 -12.20 -16.47
C GLY A 123 -6.35 -12.33 -15.53
N GLY A 124 -6.56 -12.13 -14.23
CA GLY A 124 -5.48 -12.31 -13.26
C GLY A 124 -4.52 -11.13 -13.15
N LYS A 125 -5.07 -9.90 -13.11
CA LYS A 125 -4.28 -8.65 -13.02
C LYS A 125 -3.66 -8.39 -11.64
N VAL A 126 -3.90 -9.27 -10.68
CA VAL A 126 -3.19 -9.27 -9.39
C VAL A 126 -2.50 -10.61 -9.21
N GLN A 127 -1.18 -10.53 -9.02
CA GLN A 127 -0.31 -11.67 -8.80
C GLN A 127 0.34 -11.57 -7.44
N ILE A 128 0.49 -12.70 -6.77
CA ILE A 128 1.11 -12.78 -5.43
C ILE A 128 2.37 -13.61 -5.55
N TYR A 129 3.47 -13.04 -5.06
CA TYR A 129 4.79 -13.64 -5.02
C TYR A 129 5.17 -13.93 -3.58
N GLU A 130 5.77 -15.10 -3.36
CA GLU A 130 6.25 -15.56 -2.06
C GLU A 130 7.75 -15.86 -2.15
N TYR A 131 8.50 -15.43 -1.14
CA TYR A 131 9.92 -15.73 -1.04
C TYR A 131 10.14 -17.19 -0.61
N ASN A 132 10.92 -17.92 -1.39
CA ASN A 132 11.30 -19.28 -1.07
C ASN A 132 12.73 -19.30 -0.53
N GLU A 133 12.89 -19.65 0.75
CA GLU A 133 14.18 -19.70 1.42
C GLU A 133 15.14 -20.74 0.80
N VAL A 134 14.63 -21.87 0.32
CA VAL A 134 15.44 -22.95 -0.26
C VAL A 134 16.05 -22.50 -1.58
N THR A 135 15.24 -21.89 -2.45
CA THR A 135 15.71 -21.43 -3.77
C THR A 135 16.29 -20.02 -3.74
N ARG A 136 16.15 -19.29 -2.63
CA ARG A 136 16.50 -17.87 -2.45
C ARG A 136 15.93 -16.97 -3.55
N LYS A 137 14.70 -17.25 -3.95
CA LYS A 137 14.01 -16.58 -5.05
C LYS A 137 12.55 -16.38 -4.70
N TYR A 138 11.97 -15.31 -5.22
CA TYR A 138 10.53 -15.13 -5.23
C TYR A 138 9.91 -16.01 -6.31
N ALA A 139 8.87 -16.73 -5.94
CA ALA A 139 8.08 -17.55 -6.84
C ALA A 139 6.62 -17.10 -6.81
N LYS A 140 5.94 -17.19 -7.95
CA LYS A 140 4.52 -16.83 -8.04
C LYS A 140 3.69 -17.87 -7.28
N ALA A 141 3.02 -17.43 -6.23
CA ALA A 141 2.21 -18.28 -5.36
C ALA A 141 0.73 -18.29 -5.77
N GLU A 142 0.19 -17.14 -6.20
CA GLU A 142 -1.22 -17.02 -6.55
C GLU A 142 -1.46 -16.03 -7.70
N THR A 143 -2.56 -16.20 -8.42
CA THR A 143 -3.07 -15.22 -9.39
C THR A 143 -4.57 -15.06 -9.22
N LEU A 144 -5.02 -13.86 -8.91
CA LEU A 144 -6.43 -13.58 -8.63
C LEU A 144 -7.22 -13.47 -9.95
N MET A 145 -7.58 -14.60 -10.52
CA MET A 145 -8.18 -14.71 -11.87
C MET A 145 -9.47 -13.91 -12.05
N THR A 146 -10.21 -13.67 -10.96
CA THR A 146 -11.47 -12.91 -10.98
C THR A 146 -11.25 -11.40 -11.12
N VAL A 147 -10.02 -10.90 -10.94
CA VAL A 147 -9.67 -9.49 -11.14
C VAL A 147 -9.21 -9.28 -12.59
N THR A 148 -10.13 -8.75 -13.40
CA THR A 148 -9.95 -8.55 -14.85
C THR A 148 -9.88 -7.07 -15.25
N ASP A 149 -10.31 -6.17 -14.37
CA ASP A 149 -10.27 -4.73 -14.60
C ASP A 149 -8.89 -4.16 -14.19
N ALA A 150 -8.51 -3.02 -14.76
CA ALA A 150 -7.25 -2.34 -14.42
C ALA A 150 -7.16 -2.05 -12.91
N VAL A 151 -6.01 -2.38 -12.32
CA VAL A 151 -5.74 -2.26 -10.89
C VAL A 151 -4.95 -1.00 -10.62
N HIS A 152 -5.48 -0.12 -9.78
CA HIS A 152 -4.87 1.18 -9.47
C HIS A 152 -4.14 1.22 -8.14
N ASP A 153 -4.57 0.39 -7.21
CA ASP A 153 -3.94 0.26 -5.90
C ASP A 153 -4.28 -1.08 -5.26
N ILE A 154 -3.38 -1.54 -4.40
CA ILE A 154 -3.51 -2.78 -3.64
C ILE A 154 -2.94 -2.58 -2.24
N ALA A 155 -3.60 -3.15 -1.25
CA ALA A 155 -3.15 -3.03 0.13
C ALA A 155 -3.40 -4.32 0.91
N PHE A 156 -2.32 -4.97 1.34
CA PHE A 156 -2.40 -6.00 2.36
C PHE A 156 -2.80 -5.38 3.70
N ALA A 157 -3.74 -6.01 4.38
CA ALA A 157 -4.11 -5.65 5.74
C ALA A 157 -3.06 -6.16 6.74
N PRO A 158 -2.61 -5.37 7.73
CA PRO A 158 -1.91 -5.85 8.91
C PRO A 158 -2.51 -7.15 9.51
N ASN A 159 -1.69 -8.19 9.71
CA ASN A 159 -2.15 -9.48 10.24
C ASN A 159 -1.99 -9.55 11.76
N LEU A 160 -2.88 -8.87 12.48
CA LEU A 160 -2.89 -8.86 13.95
C LEU A 160 -3.56 -10.12 14.53
N GLY A 161 -2.87 -11.26 14.44
CA GLY A 161 -3.32 -12.53 15.03
C GLY A 161 -4.28 -13.36 14.17
N ARG A 162 -4.50 -12.99 12.90
CA ARG A 162 -5.25 -13.81 11.93
C ARG A 162 -4.37 -14.92 11.37
N SER A 163 -4.96 -16.08 11.12
CA SER A 163 -4.35 -17.22 10.40
C SER A 163 -4.44 -17.10 8.87
N PHE A 164 -5.03 -16.00 8.39
CA PHE A 164 -5.25 -15.71 6.97
C PHE A 164 -4.85 -14.26 6.67
N HIS A 165 -4.58 -14.00 5.40
CA HIS A 165 -4.25 -12.66 4.93
C HIS A 165 -5.48 -12.01 4.30
N VAL A 166 -5.55 -10.69 4.38
CA VAL A 166 -6.60 -9.90 3.73
C VAL A 166 -5.94 -8.90 2.78
N LEU A 167 -6.45 -8.80 1.56
CA LEU A 167 -5.95 -7.94 0.51
C LEU A 167 -7.10 -7.09 -0.04
N ALA A 168 -6.96 -5.77 0.02
CA ALA A 168 -7.87 -4.84 -0.65
C ALA A 168 -7.30 -4.47 -2.03
N ILE A 169 -8.19 -4.31 -3.01
CA ILE A 169 -7.84 -4.01 -4.40
C ILE A 169 -8.76 -2.89 -4.89
N ALA A 170 -8.17 -1.84 -5.44
CA ALA A 170 -8.84 -0.74 -6.11
C ALA A 170 -8.86 -1.00 -7.62
N THR A 171 -10.06 -1.20 -8.19
CA THR A 171 -10.27 -1.33 -9.63
C THR A 171 -11.43 -0.40 -10.06
N LYS A 172 -12.35 -0.85 -10.92
CA LYS A 172 -13.64 -0.16 -11.12
C LYS A 172 -14.56 -0.27 -9.89
N ASP A 173 -14.26 -1.21 -9.02
CA ASP A 173 -14.91 -1.46 -7.74
C ASP A 173 -13.84 -1.68 -6.65
N VAL A 174 -14.25 -1.62 -5.39
CA VAL A 174 -13.42 -2.01 -4.25
C VAL A 174 -13.62 -3.50 -4.01
N ARG A 175 -12.55 -4.30 -4.00
CA ARG A 175 -12.62 -5.73 -3.65
C ARG A 175 -11.79 -6.04 -2.44
N ILE A 176 -12.31 -6.91 -1.57
CA ILE A 176 -11.61 -7.41 -0.40
C ILE A 176 -11.50 -8.93 -0.53
N PHE A 177 -10.27 -9.42 -0.59
CA PHE A 177 -9.96 -10.85 -0.68
C PHE A 177 -9.42 -11.36 0.64
N LYS A 178 -9.81 -12.59 0.98
CA LYS A 178 -9.24 -13.41 2.04
C LYS A 178 -8.41 -14.52 1.40
N LEU A 179 -7.17 -14.66 1.86
CA LEU A 179 -6.21 -15.65 1.41
C LEU A 179 -5.90 -16.56 2.59
N VAL A 180 -6.42 -17.78 2.57
CA VAL A 180 -6.17 -18.78 3.62
C VAL A 180 -5.03 -19.69 3.15
N PRO A 181 -3.85 -19.65 3.80
CA PRO A 181 -2.75 -20.55 3.44
C PRO A 181 -3.18 -22.00 3.63
N LEU A 182 -3.05 -22.81 2.58
CA LEU A 182 -3.27 -24.25 2.67
C LEU A 182 -2.03 -24.91 3.27
N ARG A 183 -2.24 -25.98 4.05
CA ARG A 183 -1.12 -26.71 4.67
C ARG A 183 -0.18 -27.22 3.58
N LYS A 184 1.10 -26.93 3.78
CA LYS A 184 2.18 -27.36 2.91
C LYS A 184 2.83 -28.61 3.49
N ASP A 185 3.00 -29.65 2.67
CA ASP A 185 3.84 -30.78 3.05
C ASP A 185 5.30 -30.31 3.15
N SER A 186 5.94 -30.62 4.27
CA SER A 186 7.27 -30.13 4.66
C SER A 186 8.38 -30.49 3.67
N SER A 187 8.15 -31.44 2.77
CA SER A 187 9.09 -31.86 1.72
C SER A 187 9.01 -31.04 0.43
N SER A 188 8.00 -30.18 0.27
CA SER A 188 7.78 -29.46 -0.98
C SER A 188 8.53 -28.11 -1.02
N SER A 189 9.28 -27.87 -2.09
CA SER A 189 9.85 -26.55 -2.38
C SER A 189 8.86 -25.65 -3.13
N ALA A 190 7.64 -26.12 -3.41
CA ALA A 190 6.64 -25.33 -4.12
C ALA A 190 6.14 -24.14 -3.28
N PRO A 191 5.67 -23.05 -3.91
CA PRO A 191 5.01 -21.95 -3.21
C PRO A 191 3.77 -22.43 -2.43
N THR A 192 3.43 -21.69 -1.38
CA THR A 192 2.20 -21.88 -0.61
C THR A 192 1.00 -21.69 -1.54
N LYS A 193 0.06 -22.64 -1.52
CA LYS A 193 -1.22 -22.50 -2.19
C LYS A 193 -2.21 -21.82 -1.25
N PHE A 194 -3.11 -21.02 -1.80
CA PHE A 194 -4.12 -20.32 -1.03
C PHE A 194 -5.52 -20.78 -1.41
N GLU A 195 -6.39 -20.91 -0.41
CA GLU A 195 -7.82 -20.83 -0.64
C GLU A 195 -8.18 -19.34 -0.70
N VAL A 196 -8.68 -18.92 -1.86
CA VAL A 196 -9.00 -17.52 -2.15
C VAL A 196 -10.50 -17.31 -2.05
N GLN A 197 -10.93 -16.39 -1.19
CA GLN A 197 -12.33 -16.03 -0.99
C GLN A 197 -12.53 -14.53 -1.21
N VAL A 198 -13.58 -14.14 -1.93
CA VAL A 198 -14.02 -12.74 -2.01
C VAL A 198 -14.87 -12.44 -0.78
N LEU A 199 -14.39 -11.58 0.11
CA LEU A 199 -15.14 -11.17 1.30
C LEU A 199 -16.16 -10.08 0.98
N ALA A 200 -15.80 -9.16 0.09
CA ALA A 200 -16.66 -8.05 -0.29
C ALA A 200 -16.28 -7.50 -1.66
N GLN A 201 -17.28 -6.95 -2.35
CA GLN A 201 -17.14 -6.18 -3.57
C GLN A 201 -18.10 -4.99 -3.49
N PHE A 202 -17.58 -3.79 -3.71
CA PHE A 202 -18.35 -2.56 -3.61
C PHE A 202 -18.19 -1.71 -4.86
N ASP A 203 -19.29 -1.49 -5.54
CA ASP A 203 -19.45 -0.61 -6.70
C ASP A 203 -19.97 0.79 -6.31
N SER A 204 -20.02 1.11 -5.02
CA SER A 204 -20.70 2.33 -4.53
C SER A 204 -20.06 3.64 -5.01
N HIS A 205 -18.80 3.62 -5.45
CA HIS A 205 -18.16 4.77 -6.10
C HIS A 205 -18.75 5.05 -7.49
N ASN A 206 -19.39 4.07 -8.13
CA ASN A 206 -19.91 4.13 -9.51
C ASN A 206 -18.91 4.75 -10.51
N SER A 207 -17.63 4.55 -10.26
CA SER A 207 -16.51 5.20 -10.93
C SER A 207 -15.20 4.52 -10.52
N GLN A 208 -14.09 4.88 -11.17
CA GLN A 208 -12.81 4.23 -10.90
C GLN A 208 -12.36 4.49 -9.47
N VAL A 209 -11.89 3.44 -8.79
CA VAL A 209 -11.26 3.54 -7.47
C VAL A 209 -9.75 3.64 -7.67
N TRP A 210 -9.15 4.68 -7.09
CA TRP A 210 -7.72 4.98 -7.25
C TRP A 210 -6.84 4.55 -6.10
N ARG A 211 -7.37 4.55 -4.88
CA ARG A 211 -6.59 4.21 -3.67
C ARG A 211 -7.40 3.35 -2.73
N VAL A 212 -6.72 2.44 -2.05
CA VAL A 212 -7.22 1.65 -0.94
C VAL A 212 -6.19 1.65 0.19
N SER A 213 -6.63 1.87 1.43
CA SER A 213 -5.72 1.89 2.58
C SER A 213 -6.35 1.33 3.83
N TRP A 214 -5.63 0.44 4.49
CA TRP A 214 -6.03 -0.13 5.78
C TRP A 214 -5.58 0.76 6.92
N ASN A 215 -6.40 0.84 7.97
CA ASN A 215 -5.89 1.32 9.25
C ASN A 215 -4.91 0.31 9.87
N ILE A 216 -4.12 0.77 10.85
CA ILE A 216 -3.09 -0.05 11.49
C ILE A 216 -3.64 -1.32 12.17
N THR A 217 -4.91 -1.29 12.61
CA THR A 217 -5.57 -2.44 13.22
C THR A 217 -6.28 -3.36 12.23
N SER A 218 -6.30 -3.03 10.93
CA SER A 218 -7.02 -3.76 9.89
C SER A 218 -8.50 -3.99 10.14
N THR A 219 -9.13 -3.05 10.83
CA THR A 219 -10.56 -3.05 11.14
C THR A 219 -11.32 -2.09 10.24
N LEU A 220 -10.63 -1.18 9.57
CA LEU A 220 -11.20 -0.16 8.71
C LEU A 220 -10.41 -0.08 7.41
N LEU A 221 -11.12 -0.11 6.29
CA LEU A 221 -10.58 0.16 4.96
C LEU A 221 -11.07 1.53 4.50
N ALA A 222 -10.18 2.34 3.95
CA ALA A 222 -10.53 3.55 3.21
C ALA A 222 -10.38 3.30 1.71
N SER A 223 -11.28 3.84 0.89
CA SER A 223 -11.16 3.87 -0.56
C SER A 223 -11.47 5.26 -1.12
N SER A 224 -10.81 5.65 -2.21
CA SER A 224 -11.11 6.91 -2.91
C SER A 224 -11.27 6.68 -4.41
N GLY A 225 -12.20 7.39 -5.05
CA GLY A 225 -12.48 7.26 -6.48
C GLY A 225 -12.75 8.58 -7.18
N ASP A 226 -13.08 8.51 -8.47
CA ASP A 226 -13.41 9.67 -9.33
C ASP A 226 -14.70 10.38 -8.91
N ASP A 227 -15.54 9.75 -8.08
CA ASP A 227 -16.72 10.37 -7.46
C ASP A 227 -16.37 11.48 -6.45
N GLY A 228 -15.09 11.78 -6.26
CA GLY A 228 -14.62 12.81 -5.33
C GLY A 228 -14.87 12.47 -3.85
N CYS A 229 -15.19 11.20 -3.57
CA CYS A 229 -15.50 10.72 -2.24
C CYS A 229 -14.41 9.80 -1.71
N VAL A 230 -14.17 9.86 -0.40
CA VAL A 230 -13.47 8.82 0.37
C VAL A 230 -14.50 8.04 1.16
N ARG A 231 -14.49 6.71 1.05
CA ARG A 231 -15.42 5.83 1.75
C ARG A 231 -14.69 4.99 2.77
N LEU A 232 -15.31 4.78 3.91
CA LEU A 232 -14.82 3.96 5.00
C LEU A 232 -15.64 2.68 5.09
N TRP A 233 -14.97 1.53 5.14
CA TRP A 233 -15.57 0.21 5.16
C TRP A 233 -15.15 -0.57 6.40
N LYS A 234 -16.11 -1.22 7.04
CA LYS A 234 -15.89 -2.02 8.26
C LYS A 234 -16.69 -3.32 8.20
N ALA A 235 -16.05 -4.41 8.59
CA ALA A 235 -16.70 -5.69 8.82
C ALA A 235 -17.37 -5.73 10.20
N ASN A 236 -18.53 -6.38 10.28
CA ASN A 236 -19.07 -6.82 11.56
C ASN A 236 -18.47 -8.19 11.97
N TYR A 237 -18.93 -8.74 13.10
CA TYR A 237 -18.44 -10.02 13.62
C TYR A 237 -18.78 -11.25 12.75
N MET A 238 -19.65 -11.10 11.74
CA MET A 238 -20.02 -12.14 10.78
C MET A 238 -19.33 -11.93 9.42
N ASP A 239 -18.23 -11.17 9.38
CA ASP A 239 -17.51 -10.80 8.15
C ASP A 239 -18.37 -10.05 7.10
N ASN A 240 -19.51 -9.46 7.51
CA ASN A 240 -20.32 -8.63 6.64
C ASN A 240 -19.77 -7.19 6.63
N TRP A 241 -19.22 -6.81 5.49
CA TRP A 241 -18.64 -5.49 5.26
C TRP A 241 -19.69 -4.46 4.89
N LYS A 242 -19.63 -3.28 5.51
CA LYS A 242 -20.51 -2.15 5.22
C LYS A 242 -19.74 -0.84 5.12
N CYS A 243 -20.26 0.08 4.33
CA CYS A 243 -19.80 1.46 4.35
C CYS A 243 -20.27 2.13 5.66
N THR A 244 -19.32 2.62 6.46
CA THR A 244 -19.61 3.29 7.75
C THR A 244 -19.42 4.80 7.70
N GLY A 245 -18.86 5.33 6.62
CA GLY A 245 -18.64 6.76 6.46
C GLY A 245 -18.28 7.14 5.03
N ILE A 246 -18.68 8.34 4.63
CA ILE A 246 -18.37 8.94 3.33
C ILE A 246 -17.88 10.37 3.61
N LEU A 247 -16.72 10.71 3.08
CA LEU A 247 -16.11 12.02 3.15
C LEU A 247 -16.09 12.61 1.74
N LYS A 248 -16.61 13.82 1.56
CA LYS A 248 -16.59 14.52 0.28
C LYS A 248 -15.59 15.67 0.30
N GLY A 249 -14.93 15.90 -0.83
CA GLY A 249 -13.97 17.00 -0.98
C GLY A 249 -14.59 18.40 -0.85
N ASP A 250 -15.91 18.52 -0.97
CA ASP A 250 -16.64 19.79 -0.82
C ASP A 250 -16.86 20.21 0.65
N GLY A 251 -16.40 19.41 1.61
CA GLY A 251 -16.55 19.68 3.04
C GLY A 251 -17.99 19.54 3.56
N SER A 252 -18.93 19.09 2.72
CA SER A 252 -20.30 18.85 3.15
C SER A 252 -20.39 17.57 4.00
N PRO A 253 -20.99 17.61 5.20
CA PRO A 253 -21.28 16.39 5.93
C PRO A 253 -22.32 15.60 5.14
N VAL A 254 -22.04 14.32 4.86
CA VAL A 254 -22.98 13.47 4.14
C VAL A 254 -24.17 13.19 5.05
N SER A 255 -25.31 13.83 4.75
CA SER A 255 -26.59 13.50 5.35
C SER A 255 -27.12 12.21 4.70
N GLY A 256 -27.34 11.18 5.53
CA GLY A 256 -28.08 9.98 5.13
C GLY A 256 -27.31 8.66 5.19
N GLN A 257 -27.09 8.14 6.40
CA GLN A 257 -27.45 6.76 6.80
C GLN A 257 -27.33 6.64 8.34
N PRO A 258 -28.23 5.92 9.02
CA PRO A 258 -28.23 5.84 10.48
C PRO A 258 -27.08 4.93 10.95
N GLY A 259 -26.07 5.54 11.56
CA GLY A 259 -24.92 4.84 12.14
C GLY A 259 -23.62 5.64 12.25
N ALA A 260 -23.61 6.92 11.86
CA ALA A 260 -22.41 7.74 11.88
C ALA A 260 -21.96 8.09 13.30
N LEU A 261 -20.69 7.81 13.57
CA LEU A 261 -19.94 8.16 14.76
C LEU A 261 -19.94 9.67 14.99
N SER A 262 -20.56 10.11 16.10
CA SER A 262 -20.28 11.42 16.70
C SER A 262 -18.91 11.35 17.40
N GLY A 263 -17.85 11.72 16.69
CA GLY A 263 -16.49 11.81 17.22
C GLY A 263 -15.93 13.20 16.97
N VAL A 264 -15.74 13.94 18.05
CA VAL A 264 -15.25 15.33 18.14
C VAL A 264 -14.02 15.57 17.26
N LEU A 265 -14.18 16.39 16.22
CA LEU A 265 -13.06 17.15 15.62
C LEU A 265 -13.16 18.58 16.15
N GLY A 266 -12.30 18.90 17.11
CA GLY A 266 -12.12 20.27 17.59
C GLY A 266 -11.55 21.13 16.46
N SER A 267 -12.36 22.03 15.93
CA SER A 267 -11.91 23.08 15.03
C SER A 267 -11.18 24.16 15.83
N ALA A 268 -9.85 24.18 15.77
CA ALA A 268 -9.08 25.35 16.15
C ALA A 268 -9.10 26.35 14.98
N THR A 269 -10.15 27.17 14.91
CA THR A 269 -10.14 28.39 14.07
C THR A 269 -9.62 29.54 14.92
N ALA A 270 -8.36 29.91 14.70
CA ALA A 270 -7.81 31.18 15.15
C ALA A 270 -8.44 32.30 14.31
N GLN A 271 -9.35 33.07 14.89
CA GLN A 271 -9.78 34.36 14.34
C GLN A 271 -9.20 35.48 15.18
N SER A 272 -8.27 36.21 14.57
CA SER A 272 -7.85 37.54 14.97
C SER A 272 -9.01 38.52 14.81
N ALA A 273 -9.34 39.27 15.85
CA ALA A 273 -10.11 40.51 15.73
C ALA A 273 -9.65 41.52 16.80
N LEU A 274 -9.15 42.66 16.31
CA LEU A 274 -8.99 43.90 17.07
C LEU A 274 -10.37 44.48 17.47
N ASN A 275 -10.40 45.07 18.66
CA ASN A 275 -11.17 46.24 19.14
C ASN A 275 -11.28 46.07 20.68
N GLY A 276 -10.97 47.00 21.56
CA GLY A 276 -11.15 48.45 21.52
C GLY A 276 -12.03 48.86 22.71
N ALA A 277 -11.38 49.37 23.77
CA ALA A 277 -11.87 50.34 24.75
C ALA A 277 -12.76 49.97 25.97
N THR A 278 -12.38 50.62 27.08
CA THR A 278 -13.14 51.11 28.26
C THR A 278 -13.20 50.28 29.56
N GLY A 279 -12.58 50.83 30.61
CA GLY A 279 -13.31 51.14 31.86
C GLY A 279 -13.06 50.31 33.12
N ARG A 280 -11.97 50.60 33.84
CA ARG A 280 -11.97 51.18 35.21
C ARG A 280 -10.54 51.27 35.75
#